data_AF-A0A6A3DEL1-F1
#
_entry.id   AF-A0A6A3DEL1-F1
#
_cell.length_a   1.000
_cell.length_b   1.000
_cell.length_c   1.000
_cell.angle_alpha   90.00
_cell.angle_beta   90.00
_cell.angle_gamma   90.00
#
_symmetry.space_group_name_H-M   'P 1'
#
loop_
_entity.id
_entity.type
_entity.pdbx_description
1 polymer ?
#
loop_
_entity_poly.entity_id
_entity_poly.type
_entity_poly.pdbx_seq_one_letter_code
_entity_poly.pdbx_strand_id
1 'polypeptide(L)'
;MPVSTRSNPTPSAPTTTDTSGTSTAPMALFMPLAAPQLKSTSHAALVQWRKLRREYEDEVAMRCNNDAKKMAEVLVSVKKSFNKRLLEVWCEFDWDVDIETVSDKFILKKVNEIISSVKNNSVPDVAAVFKENVTMDMAENDVKERVMQFFARSREFIEEQGWQEFFTGNEGLRLKCKLLVESLQPRSLRDEVATIIKYQARSAKQNEKELFKLILTKALEQDRDFQRRKRPHSKDQSERKVKVNVQDGESFQPRSKYRKVERGGGTV
;
A
#
# COMPACT_ATOMS: atom_id res chain seq x y z
N MET A 1 68.08 -56.04 35.14
CA MET A 1 67.60 -54.66 35.34
C MET A 1 67.23 -54.07 33.99
N PRO A 2 66.05 -53.47 33.77
CA PRO A 2 64.75 -53.61 34.45
C PRO A 2 63.68 -54.28 33.55
N VAL A 3 62.79 -55.14 34.08
CA VAL A 3 61.34 -54.89 34.37
C VAL A 3 60.47 -54.89 33.08
N SER A 4 59.67 -55.92 32.78
CA SER A 4 58.39 -56.37 33.42
C SER A 4 57.24 -55.35 33.22
N THR A 5 55.97 -55.70 32.95
CA THR A 5 55.31 -57.03 32.84
C THR A 5 53.98 -56.93 32.05
N ARG A 6 53.57 -58.06 31.46
CA ARG A 6 52.19 -58.58 31.28
C ARG A 6 51.16 -57.97 32.29
N SER A 7 49.86 -57.74 32.02
CA SER A 7 48.88 -58.61 31.35
C SER A 7 47.54 -57.87 31.09
N ASN A 8 46.74 -58.33 30.12
CA ASN A 8 45.28 -58.04 30.03
C ASN A 8 44.51 -59.01 30.96
N PRO A 9 43.28 -58.69 31.48
CA PRO A 9 42.05 -58.96 30.69
C PRO A 9 40.81 -58.05 30.97
N THR A 10 39.79 -58.20 30.12
CA THR A 10 38.39 -57.67 30.20
C THR A 10 37.42 -58.71 30.80
N PRO A 11 36.09 -58.48 31.00
CA PRO A 11 35.30 -57.25 31.27
C PRO A 11 34.35 -57.38 32.51
N SER A 12 33.65 -56.30 32.94
CA SER A 12 32.29 -56.34 33.56
C SER A 12 31.70 -54.93 33.81
N ALA A 13 30.37 -54.81 33.72
CA ALA A 13 29.54 -53.64 34.10
C ALA A 13 28.84 -53.94 35.47
N PRO A 14 28.00 -53.09 36.13
CA PRO A 14 27.23 -51.94 35.60
C PRO A 14 27.03 -50.71 36.56
N THR A 15 26.16 -49.78 36.10
CA THR A 15 25.35 -48.81 36.88
C THR A 15 25.98 -47.48 37.31
N THR A 16 25.61 -46.42 36.59
CA THR A 16 24.91 -45.26 37.19
C THR A 16 23.82 -44.76 36.24
N THR A 17 22.70 -44.33 36.81
CA THR A 17 21.63 -43.61 36.12
C THR A 17 22.09 -42.21 35.71
N ASP A 18 21.49 -41.62 34.66
CA ASP A 18 20.59 -40.47 34.87
C ASP A 18 19.96 -39.90 33.59
N THR A 19 18.77 -39.33 33.80
CA THR A 19 18.04 -38.36 32.96
C THR A 19 17.56 -38.82 31.58
N SER A 20 16.39 -39.45 31.57
CA SER A 20 15.45 -39.32 30.45
C SER A 20 15.03 -37.85 30.28
N GLY A 21 15.41 -37.24 29.17
CA GLY A 21 15.11 -35.84 28.84
C GLY A 21 14.77 -35.66 27.38
N THR A 22 13.81 -36.44 26.85
CA THR A 22 13.35 -36.32 25.46
C THR A 22 12.58 -35.01 25.29
N SER A 23 13.32 -33.92 25.10
CA SER A 23 12.78 -32.63 24.72
C SER A 23 12.25 -32.73 23.30
N THR A 24 10.98 -33.14 23.17
CA THR A 24 10.21 -33.01 21.93
C THR A 24 9.91 -31.54 21.74
N ALA A 25 10.91 -30.79 21.29
CA ALA A 25 10.72 -29.43 20.80
C ALA A 25 9.60 -29.47 19.75
N PRO A 26 8.56 -28.63 19.85
CA PRO A 26 7.53 -28.59 18.83
C PRO A 26 8.23 -28.28 17.51
N MET A 27 8.04 -29.15 16.50
CA MET A 27 8.49 -28.85 15.15
C MET A 27 7.75 -27.61 14.69
N ALA A 28 8.41 -26.45 14.80
CA ALA A 28 7.99 -25.25 14.10
C ALA A 28 7.85 -25.64 12.63
N LEU A 29 6.63 -25.51 12.09
CA LEU A 29 6.34 -25.82 10.69
C LEU A 29 7.21 -24.91 9.83
N PHE A 30 8.37 -25.42 9.41
CA PHE A 30 9.38 -24.65 8.72
C PHE A 30 8.92 -24.49 7.27
N MET A 31 8.00 -23.55 7.05
CA MET A 31 7.42 -23.24 5.76
C MET A 31 8.58 -23.04 4.76
N PRO A 32 8.70 -23.87 3.70
CA PRO A 32 9.83 -23.79 2.80
C PRO A 32 9.88 -22.42 2.14
N LEU A 33 10.97 -21.70 2.34
CA LEU A 33 11.14 -20.37 1.79
C LEU A 33 11.59 -20.48 0.33
N ALA A 34 10.61 -20.59 -0.56
CA ALA A 34 10.86 -20.79 -1.98
C ALA A 34 11.35 -19.49 -2.64
N ALA A 35 12.54 -19.52 -3.22
CA ALA A 35 13.06 -18.39 -3.98
C ALA A 35 12.24 -18.18 -5.27
N PRO A 36 11.81 -16.94 -5.57
CA PRO A 36 10.96 -16.65 -6.73
C PRO A 36 11.71 -16.91 -8.03
N GLN A 37 11.05 -17.57 -8.98
CA GLN A 37 11.64 -18.00 -10.25
C GLN A 37 11.35 -16.98 -11.35
N LEU A 38 12.40 -16.46 -12.00
CA LEU A 38 12.29 -15.56 -13.14
C LEU A 38 12.09 -16.39 -14.43
N LYS A 39 10.83 -16.52 -14.83
CA LYS A 39 10.38 -17.35 -15.97
C LYS A 39 10.14 -16.57 -17.27
N SER A 40 10.13 -15.24 -17.21
CA SER A 40 9.88 -14.36 -18.35
C SER A 40 10.71 -13.09 -18.18
N THR A 41 11.24 -12.58 -19.29
CA THR A 41 12.04 -11.35 -19.37
C THR A 41 11.22 -10.13 -19.80
N SER A 42 9.89 -10.25 -19.84
CA SER A 42 9.02 -9.08 -19.98
C SER A 42 9.19 -8.12 -18.79
N HIS A 43 9.11 -6.81 -19.04
CA HIS A 43 9.29 -5.78 -18.00
C HIS A 43 8.39 -6.03 -16.77
N ALA A 44 7.12 -6.36 -16.97
CA ALA A 44 6.19 -6.69 -15.89
C ALA A 44 6.64 -7.91 -15.05
N ALA A 45 7.15 -8.97 -15.70
CA ALA A 45 7.67 -10.13 -15.00
C ALA A 45 8.97 -9.81 -14.23
N LEU A 46 9.83 -8.94 -14.77
CA LEU A 46 11.05 -8.48 -14.11
C LEU A 46 10.73 -7.64 -12.85
N VAL A 47 9.78 -6.69 -12.94
CA VAL A 47 9.28 -5.92 -11.79
C VAL A 47 8.71 -6.86 -10.72
N GLN A 48 7.78 -7.75 -11.10
CA GLN A 48 7.12 -8.66 -10.17
C GLN A 48 8.14 -9.59 -9.50
N TRP A 49 9.06 -10.18 -10.27
CA TRP A 49 10.14 -10.99 -9.73
C TRP A 49 11.02 -10.18 -8.78
N ARG A 50 11.40 -8.94 -9.11
CA ARG A 50 12.23 -8.11 -8.24
C ARG A 50 11.52 -7.68 -6.96
N LYS A 51 10.18 -7.56 -6.95
CA LYS A 51 9.37 -7.38 -5.73
C LYS A 51 9.42 -8.64 -4.86
N LEU A 52 9.00 -9.78 -5.40
CA LEU A 52 9.02 -11.07 -4.69
C LEU A 52 10.42 -11.46 -4.20
N ARG A 53 11.47 -11.06 -4.94
CA ARG A 53 12.88 -11.30 -4.59
C ARG A 53 13.32 -10.48 -3.39
N ARG A 54 12.84 -9.23 -3.24
CA ARG A 54 13.06 -8.41 -2.03
C ARG A 54 12.37 -9.05 -0.83
N GLU A 55 11.10 -9.42 -0.97
CA GLU A 55 10.32 -10.10 0.09
C GLU A 55 10.99 -11.41 0.55
N TYR A 56 11.53 -12.20 -0.39
CA TYR A 56 12.34 -13.38 -0.11
C TYR A 56 13.68 -13.04 0.60
N GLU A 57 14.38 -12.01 0.17
CA GLU A 57 15.64 -11.54 0.77
C GLU A 57 15.43 -11.07 2.22
N ASP A 58 14.35 -10.34 2.50
CA ASP A 58 13.96 -9.86 3.83
C ASP A 58 13.55 -11.02 4.77
N GLU A 59 12.77 -11.98 4.28
CA GLU A 59 12.37 -13.17 5.05
C GLU A 59 13.57 -14.10 5.34
N VAL A 60 14.55 -14.23 4.43
CA VAL A 60 15.83 -14.89 4.75
C VAL A 60 16.60 -14.10 5.82
N ALA A 61 16.67 -12.77 5.72
CA ALA A 61 17.34 -11.93 6.70
C ALA A 61 16.74 -12.12 8.11
N MET A 62 15.42 -12.14 8.24
CA MET A 62 14.72 -12.41 9.50
C MET A 62 15.06 -13.81 10.05
N ARG A 63 14.95 -14.87 9.23
CA ARG A 63 15.27 -16.25 9.66
C ARG A 63 16.74 -16.43 10.06
N CYS A 64 17.64 -15.66 9.46
CA CYS A 64 19.06 -15.67 9.79
C CYS A 64 19.44 -14.73 10.95
N ASN A 65 18.50 -14.01 11.56
CA ASN A 65 18.76 -12.93 12.54
C ASN A 65 19.75 -11.86 12.01
N ASN A 66 19.67 -11.54 10.71
CA ASN A 66 20.58 -10.65 9.98
C ASN A 66 22.06 -11.09 9.98
N ASP A 67 22.36 -12.36 10.28
CA ASP A 67 23.70 -12.93 10.16
C ASP A 67 24.07 -13.14 8.69
N ALA A 68 24.97 -12.29 8.18
CA ALA A 68 25.40 -12.29 6.78
C ALA A 68 25.98 -13.64 6.31
N LYS A 69 26.60 -14.43 7.21
CA LYS A 69 27.14 -15.75 6.85
C LYS A 69 26.01 -16.76 6.65
N LYS A 70 25.05 -16.82 7.58
CA LYS A 70 23.86 -17.68 7.45
C LYS A 70 23.01 -17.28 6.24
N MET A 71 22.87 -15.98 5.99
CA MET A 71 22.18 -15.48 4.80
C MET A 71 22.86 -15.96 3.51
N ALA A 72 24.20 -15.93 3.42
CA ALA A 72 24.92 -16.44 2.26
C ALA A 72 24.78 -17.96 2.06
N GLU A 73 24.58 -18.73 3.13
CA GLU A 73 24.32 -20.18 3.08
C GLU A 73 22.88 -20.51 2.65
N VAL A 74 21.90 -19.66 2.96
CA VAL A 74 20.46 -19.88 2.71
C VAL A 74 19.94 -19.20 1.44
N LEU A 75 20.52 -18.06 1.03
CA LEU A 75 20.08 -17.30 -0.14
C LEU A 75 20.33 -18.09 -1.44
N VAL A 76 19.24 -18.40 -2.16
CA VAL A 76 19.32 -18.93 -3.51
C VAL A 76 19.89 -17.84 -4.43
N SER A 77 20.98 -18.17 -5.10
CA SER A 77 21.64 -17.29 -6.07
C SER A 77 20.67 -16.77 -7.14
N VAL A 78 20.92 -15.56 -7.63
CA VAL A 78 20.15 -14.91 -8.70
C VAL A 78 20.19 -15.77 -9.96
N LYS A 79 21.39 -16.23 -10.35
CA LYS A 79 21.63 -17.17 -11.45
C LYS A 79 20.78 -18.45 -11.30
N LYS A 80 20.68 -19.01 -10.08
CA LYS A 80 19.84 -20.19 -9.78
C LYS A 80 18.33 -19.91 -9.76
N SER A 81 17.92 -18.66 -9.59
CA SER A 81 16.51 -18.24 -9.67
C SER A 81 16.06 -17.83 -11.08
N PHE A 82 16.99 -17.74 -12.04
CA PHE A 82 16.70 -17.45 -13.44
C PHE A 82 16.41 -18.75 -14.19
N ASN A 83 15.42 -18.76 -15.08
CA ASN A 83 15.24 -19.87 -16.01
C ASN A 83 16.50 -20.08 -16.88
N LYS A 84 17.17 -21.24 -16.75
CA LYS A 84 18.46 -21.50 -17.40
C LYS A 84 18.47 -21.17 -18.91
N ARG A 85 17.51 -21.71 -19.67
CA ARG A 85 17.39 -21.48 -21.12
C ARG A 85 17.23 -20.00 -21.48
N LEU A 86 16.51 -19.24 -20.66
CA LEU A 86 16.30 -17.81 -20.89
C LEU A 86 17.55 -16.99 -20.52
N LEU A 87 18.30 -17.42 -19.50
CA LEU A 87 19.60 -16.83 -19.13
C LEU A 87 20.66 -17.11 -20.21
N GLU A 88 20.71 -18.33 -20.76
CA GLU A 88 21.60 -18.69 -21.88
C GLU A 88 21.42 -17.72 -23.05
N VAL A 89 20.19 -17.52 -23.50
CA VAL A 89 19.85 -16.58 -24.59
C VAL A 89 20.21 -15.12 -24.24
N TRP A 90 20.06 -14.69 -22.98
CA TRP A 90 20.42 -13.33 -22.58
C TRP A 90 21.94 -13.10 -22.49
N CYS A 91 22.66 -14.08 -21.96
CA CYS A 91 24.12 -14.09 -21.94
C CYS A 91 24.72 -14.04 -23.36
N GLU A 92 24.18 -14.83 -24.29
CA GLU A 92 24.64 -14.92 -25.68
C GLU A 92 24.26 -13.69 -26.52
N PHE A 93 22.98 -13.27 -26.52
CA PHE A 93 22.48 -12.29 -27.51
C PHE A 93 22.39 -10.84 -27.01
N ASP A 94 22.25 -10.58 -25.70
CA ASP A 94 22.07 -9.22 -25.15
C ASP A 94 23.32 -8.71 -24.41
N TRP A 95 24.09 -9.61 -23.79
CA TRP A 95 25.18 -9.22 -22.89
C TRP A 95 26.58 -9.54 -23.39
N ASP A 96 26.74 -10.45 -24.35
CA ASP A 96 28.03 -10.96 -24.84
C ASP A 96 28.95 -11.45 -23.70
N VAL A 97 28.40 -12.31 -22.84
CA VAL A 97 29.11 -12.91 -21.68
C VAL A 97 28.88 -14.41 -21.60
N ASP A 98 29.89 -15.14 -21.17
CA ASP A 98 29.76 -16.58 -20.88
C ASP A 98 28.86 -16.81 -19.66
N ILE A 99 27.84 -17.67 -19.82
CA ILE A 99 26.94 -18.07 -18.74
C ILE A 99 27.68 -18.75 -17.59
N GLU A 100 28.83 -19.41 -17.79
CA GLU A 100 29.55 -20.00 -16.67
C GLU A 100 30.20 -18.92 -15.78
N THR A 101 30.77 -17.88 -16.38
CA THR A 101 31.43 -16.76 -15.65
C THR A 101 30.48 -15.67 -15.13
N VAL A 102 29.25 -15.57 -15.66
CA VAL A 102 28.31 -14.50 -15.26
C VAL A 102 27.98 -14.56 -13.76
N SER A 103 28.05 -13.39 -13.11
CA SER A 103 27.83 -13.25 -11.67
C SER A 103 26.40 -12.78 -11.33
N ASP A 104 25.89 -13.19 -10.17
CA ASP A 104 24.60 -12.72 -9.63
C ASP A 104 24.48 -11.18 -9.61
N LYS A 105 25.57 -10.47 -9.29
CA LYS A 105 25.64 -9.01 -9.28
C LYS A 105 25.45 -8.41 -10.67
N PHE A 106 26.01 -9.04 -11.71
CA PHE A 106 25.83 -8.62 -13.09
C PHE A 106 24.39 -8.84 -13.56
N ILE A 107 23.82 -10.02 -13.29
CA ILE A 107 22.42 -10.34 -13.62
C ILE A 107 21.47 -9.35 -12.94
N LEU A 108 21.63 -9.08 -11.63
CA LEU A 108 20.80 -8.09 -10.92
C LEU A 108 20.96 -6.68 -11.51
N LYS A 109 22.18 -6.26 -11.85
CA LYS A 109 22.41 -4.96 -12.49
C LYS A 109 21.61 -4.85 -13.79
N LYS A 110 21.70 -5.84 -14.68
CA LYS A 110 20.97 -5.89 -15.96
C LYS A 110 19.45 -5.92 -15.78
N VAL A 111 18.94 -6.71 -14.84
CA VAL A 111 17.51 -6.73 -14.49
C VAL A 111 17.04 -5.36 -14.00
N ASN A 112 17.81 -4.69 -13.14
CA ASN A 112 17.46 -3.36 -12.64
C ASN A 112 17.52 -2.29 -13.75
N GLU A 113 18.52 -2.33 -14.64
CA GLU A 113 18.61 -1.42 -15.82
C GLU A 113 17.37 -1.50 -16.70
N ILE A 114 16.84 -2.71 -16.92
CA ILE A 114 15.62 -2.91 -17.71
C ILE A 114 14.38 -2.43 -16.94
N ILE A 115 14.30 -2.70 -15.63
CA ILE A 115 13.20 -2.20 -14.79
C ILE A 115 13.15 -0.67 -14.76
N SER A 116 14.29 0.01 -14.68
CA SER A 116 14.38 1.49 -14.69
C SER A 116 14.21 2.13 -16.07
N SER A 117 14.18 1.33 -17.14
CA SER A 117 13.95 1.83 -18.50
C SER A 117 12.46 1.89 -18.86
N VAL A 118 12.08 2.90 -19.65
CA VAL A 118 10.73 3.00 -20.20
C VAL A 118 10.53 1.90 -21.25
N LYS A 119 9.45 1.12 -21.11
CA LYS A 119 9.08 0.01 -22.00
C LYS A 119 9.22 0.42 -23.48
N ASN A 120 9.97 -0.38 -24.24
CA ASN A 120 10.23 -0.22 -25.68
C ASN A 120 10.89 1.12 -26.10
N ASN A 121 11.50 1.87 -25.17
CA ASN A 121 12.03 3.23 -25.39
C ASN A 121 10.98 4.24 -25.89
N SER A 122 9.69 3.91 -25.82
CA SER A 122 8.57 4.76 -26.23
C SER A 122 7.89 5.35 -25.01
N VAL A 123 7.88 6.68 -24.87
CA VAL A 123 7.11 7.35 -23.81
C VAL A 123 5.62 7.30 -24.20
N PRO A 124 4.75 6.60 -23.45
CA PRO A 124 3.32 6.60 -23.72
C PRO A 124 2.69 7.94 -23.32
N ASP A 125 1.37 8.10 -23.46
CA ASP A 125 0.66 9.19 -22.78
C ASP A 125 0.70 8.93 -21.26
N VAL A 126 1.76 9.41 -20.62
CA VAL A 126 2.02 9.29 -19.19
C VAL A 126 0.83 9.83 -18.38
N ALA A 127 0.15 10.87 -18.85
CA ALA A 127 -0.97 11.47 -18.14
C ALA A 127 -2.25 10.60 -18.22
N ALA A 128 -2.58 10.08 -19.39
CA ALA A 128 -3.71 9.16 -19.55
C ALA A 128 -3.49 7.86 -18.78
N VAL A 129 -2.35 7.21 -18.97
CA VAL A 129 -2.07 5.90 -18.36
C VAL A 129 -1.95 6.02 -16.82
N PHE A 130 -1.30 7.06 -16.30
CA PHE A 130 -1.23 7.28 -14.85
C PHE A 130 -2.62 7.49 -14.24
N LYS A 131 -3.47 8.30 -14.88
CA LYS A 131 -4.83 8.60 -14.40
C LYS A 131 -5.78 7.40 -14.46
N GLU A 132 -5.57 6.49 -15.40
CA GLU A 132 -6.30 5.23 -15.49
C GLU A 132 -5.90 4.24 -14.37
N ASN A 133 -4.61 4.19 -14.01
CA ASN A 133 -4.05 3.18 -13.11
C ASN A 133 -3.86 3.64 -11.64
N VAL A 134 -3.95 4.95 -11.39
CA VAL A 134 -3.77 5.58 -10.07
C VAL A 134 -5.03 6.35 -9.72
N THR A 135 -6.03 5.65 -9.19
CA THR A 135 -7.35 6.19 -8.81
C THR A 135 -7.55 6.13 -7.29
N MET A 136 -8.36 7.04 -6.73
CA MET A 136 -8.82 6.88 -5.35
C MET A 136 -9.95 5.85 -5.29
N ASP A 137 -9.84 4.91 -4.35
CA ASP A 137 -10.97 4.02 -4.05
C ASP A 137 -12.04 4.78 -3.24
N MET A 138 -13.14 5.14 -3.91
CA MET A 138 -14.25 5.84 -3.28
C MET A 138 -15.19 4.93 -2.47
N ALA A 139 -14.99 3.61 -2.47
CA ALA A 139 -15.70 2.69 -1.59
C ALA A 139 -15.12 2.66 -0.17
N GLU A 140 -13.84 3.03 0.00
CA GLU A 140 -13.24 3.22 1.32
C GLU A 140 -13.86 4.44 2.03
N ASN A 141 -14.35 4.19 3.25
CA ASN A 141 -15.02 5.17 4.10
C ASN A 141 -14.03 5.91 5.01
N ASP A 142 -12.91 5.29 5.41
CA ASP A 142 -11.82 6.00 6.06
C ASP A 142 -11.11 6.90 5.03
N VAL A 143 -11.46 8.18 5.09
CA VAL A 143 -10.92 9.24 4.23
C VAL A 143 -9.39 9.31 4.29
N LYS A 144 -8.78 9.01 5.44
CA LYS A 144 -7.33 9.02 5.60
C LYS A 144 -6.71 7.81 4.94
N GLU A 145 -7.27 6.62 5.14
CA GLU A 145 -6.79 5.39 4.50
C GLU A 145 -6.91 5.48 2.98
N ARG A 146 -8.04 5.94 2.47
CA ARG A 146 -8.25 6.22 1.03
C ARG A 146 -7.16 7.11 0.43
N VAL A 147 -6.76 8.18 1.13
CA VAL A 147 -5.69 9.08 0.67
C VAL A 147 -4.30 8.45 0.83
N MET A 148 -4.06 7.68 1.89
CA MET A 148 -2.81 6.91 2.06
C MET A 148 -2.63 5.91 0.91
N GLN A 149 -3.65 5.09 0.63
CA GLN A 149 -3.60 4.06 -0.39
C GLN A 149 -3.51 4.64 -1.82
N PHE A 150 -4.12 5.80 -2.09
CA PHE A 150 -3.91 6.52 -3.34
C PHE A 150 -2.43 6.90 -3.57
N PHE A 151 -1.75 7.42 -2.54
CA PHE A 151 -0.31 7.73 -2.64
C PHE A 151 0.55 6.46 -2.70
N ALA A 152 0.19 5.38 -2.00
CA ALA A 152 0.85 4.09 -2.10
C ALA A 152 0.77 3.53 -3.53
N ARG A 153 -0.45 3.43 -4.09
CA ARG A 153 -0.68 2.97 -5.47
C ARG A 153 0.07 3.81 -6.49
N SER A 154 0.19 5.13 -6.28
CA SER A 154 0.97 6.01 -7.16
C SER A 154 2.45 5.63 -7.21
N ARG A 155 3.02 5.17 -6.09
CA ARG A 155 4.44 4.78 -5.99
C ARG A 155 4.67 3.40 -6.59
N GLU A 156 3.81 2.44 -6.27
CA GLU A 156 3.82 1.12 -6.89
C GLU A 156 3.71 1.22 -8.42
N PHE A 157 2.76 2.02 -8.92
CA PHE A 157 2.58 2.20 -10.36
C PHE A 157 3.80 2.85 -11.03
N ILE A 158 4.47 3.80 -10.38
CA ILE A 158 5.72 4.40 -10.88
C ILE A 158 6.84 3.33 -10.96
N GLU A 159 6.94 2.44 -9.97
CA GLU A 159 7.88 1.30 -10.02
C GLU A 159 7.51 0.29 -11.12
N GLU A 160 6.22 0.01 -11.33
CA GLU A 160 5.69 -0.90 -12.37
C GLU A 160 5.93 -0.43 -13.82
N GLN A 161 6.16 0.87 -14.03
CA GLN A 161 6.46 1.43 -15.35
C GLN A 161 7.92 1.83 -15.57
N GLY A 162 8.77 1.74 -14.54
CA GLY A 162 10.16 2.21 -14.63
C GLY A 162 10.30 3.73 -14.63
N TRP A 163 9.33 4.46 -14.08
CA TRP A 163 9.27 5.93 -14.16
C TRP A 163 9.95 6.65 -12.98
N GLN A 164 10.69 5.94 -12.14
CA GLN A 164 11.33 6.51 -10.95
C GLN A 164 12.24 7.69 -11.31
N GLU A 165 13.12 7.52 -12.28
CA GLU A 165 14.08 8.56 -12.72
C GLU A 165 13.37 9.76 -13.37
N PHE A 166 12.30 9.51 -14.13
CA PHE A 166 11.47 10.52 -14.78
C PHE A 166 10.81 11.51 -13.79
N PHE A 167 10.59 11.09 -12.53
CA PHE A 167 10.04 11.94 -11.48
C PHE A 167 11.09 12.50 -10.49
N THR A 168 12.39 12.43 -10.83
CA THR A 168 13.47 13.05 -10.03
C THR A 168 13.65 14.54 -10.33
N GLY A 169 14.31 15.25 -9.41
CA GLY A 169 14.53 16.70 -9.50
C GLY A 169 13.26 17.54 -9.40
N ASN A 170 13.40 18.87 -9.44
CA ASN A 170 12.28 19.79 -9.21
C ASN A 170 11.19 19.67 -10.29
N GLU A 171 11.57 19.46 -11.56
CA GLU A 171 10.61 19.35 -12.66
C GLU A 171 9.91 17.98 -12.70
N GLY A 172 10.62 16.89 -12.41
CA GLY A 172 10.03 15.57 -12.26
C GLY A 172 9.05 15.53 -11.08
N LEU A 173 9.43 16.08 -9.91
CA LEU A 173 8.51 16.24 -8.78
C LEU A 173 7.32 17.14 -9.12
N ARG A 174 7.52 18.19 -9.93
CA ARG A 174 6.44 19.07 -10.41
C ARG A 174 5.43 18.32 -11.27
N LEU A 175 5.91 17.48 -12.18
CA LEU A 175 5.07 16.64 -13.03
C LEU A 175 4.35 15.56 -12.21
N LYS A 176 5.04 14.89 -11.27
CA LYS A 176 4.43 13.91 -10.36
C LYS A 176 3.28 14.53 -9.56
N CYS A 177 3.49 15.70 -8.96
CA CYS A 177 2.46 16.41 -8.21
C CYS A 177 1.28 16.83 -9.09
N LYS A 178 1.53 17.25 -10.34
CA LYS A 178 0.49 17.55 -11.33
C LYS A 178 -0.36 16.30 -11.64
N LEU A 179 0.27 15.16 -11.96
CA LEU A 179 -0.41 13.90 -12.28
C LEU A 179 -1.25 13.38 -11.12
N LEU A 180 -0.73 13.45 -9.89
CA LEU A 180 -1.48 13.14 -8.68
C LEU A 180 -2.74 14.01 -8.57
N VAL A 181 -2.63 15.33 -8.77
CA VAL A 181 -3.80 16.23 -8.75
C VAL A 181 -4.80 15.88 -9.85
N GLU A 182 -4.35 15.69 -11.10
CA GLU A 182 -5.24 15.39 -12.24
C GLU A 182 -6.01 14.06 -12.10
N SER A 183 -5.50 13.16 -11.25
CA SER A 183 -6.06 11.83 -10.95
C SER A 183 -6.94 11.78 -9.70
N LEU A 184 -7.06 12.88 -8.93
CA LEU A 184 -7.91 12.93 -7.74
C LEU A 184 -9.39 12.72 -8.09
N GLN A 185 -10.08 11.96 -7.23
CA GLN A 185 -11.53 11.82 -7.24
C GLN A 185 -12.08 12.16 -5.84
N PRO A 186 -13.30 12.71 -5.72
CA PRO A 186 -14.17 13.19 -6.80
C PRO A 186 -13.61 14.45 -7.50
N ARG A 187 -14.22 14.84 -8.63
CA ARG A 187 -13.79 16.05 -9.39
C ARG A 187 -13.78 17.32 -8.53
N SER A 188 -14.70 17.46 -7.58
CA SER A 188 -14.74 18.59 -6.63
C SER A 188 -13.46 18.70 -5.80
N LEU A 189 -12.92 17.58 -5.31
CA LEU A 189 -11.67 17.54 -4.55
C LEU A 189 -10.49 17.96 -5.42
N ARG A 190 -10.41 17.44 -6.65
CA ARG A 190 -9.39 17.87 -7.62
C ARG A 190 -9.42 19.37 -7.85
N ASP A 191 -10.59 19.90 -8.22
CA ASP A 191 -10.70 21.27 -8.71
C ASP A 191 -10.46 22.28 -7.56
N GLU A 192 -10.85 21.94 -6.32
CA GLU A 192 -10.48 22.67 -5.11
C GLU A 192 -8.98 22.63 -4.82
N VAL A 193 -8.37 21.44 -4.78
CA VAL A 193 -6.92 21.27 -4.53
C VAL A 193 -6.09 22.00 -5.59
N ALA A 194 -6.43 21.87 -6.86
CA ALA A 194 -5.77 22.58 -7.97
C ALA A 194 -5.85 24.11 -7.81
N THR A 195 -6.99 24.64 -7.36
CA THR A 195 -7.18 26.06 -7.10
C THR A 195 -6.30 26.54 -5.95
N ILE A 196 -6.25 25.81 -4.84
CA ILE A 196 -5.43 26.16 -3.68
C ILE A 196 -3.94 26.11 -4.02
N ILE A 197 -3.49 25.10 -4.76
CA ILE A 197 -2.11 24.99 -5.25
C ILE A 197 -1.74 26.14 -6.19
N LYS A 198 -2.70 26.64 -6.98
CA LYS A 198 -2.47 27.76 -7.91
C LYS A 198 -2.28 29.10 -7.18
N TYR A 199 -3.13 29.38 -6.18
CA TYR A 199 -3.22 30.71 -5.57
C TYR A 199 -2.62 30.84 -4.16
N GLN A 200 -2.55 29.77 -3.37
CA GLN A 200 -2.17 29.79 -1.95
C GLN A 200 -0.96 28.88 -1.67
N ALA A 201 -1.08 27.58 -1.91
CA ALA A 201 -0.09 26.55 -1.54
C ALA A 201 0.85 26.20 -2.71
N ARG A 202 1.62 27.17 -3.21
CA ARG A 202 2.47 26.97 -4.41
C ARG A 202 3.58 25.93 -4.21
N SER A 203 4.08 25.74 -2.99
CA SER A 203 5.10 24.75 -2.63
C SER A 203 4.62 23.30 -2.80
N ALA A 204 3.33 23.03 -2.60
CA ALA A 204 2.72 21.73 -2.88
C ALA A 204 2.74 21.33 -4.38
N LYS A 205 3.16 22.22 -5.29
CA LYS A 205 3.47 21.85 -6.68
C LYS A 205 4.71 20.97 -6.81
N GLN A 206 5.63 21.02 -5.86
CA GLN A 206 6.93 20.31 -5.91
C GLN A 206 7.20 19.50 -4.64
N ASN A 207 6.38 19.64 -3.60
CA ASN A 207 6.51 18.91 -2.34
C ASN A 207 5.35 17.92 -2.15
N GLU A 208 5.61 16.64 -2.44
CA GLU A 208 4.66 15.53 -2.30
C GLU A 208 4.07 15.43 -0.88
N LYS A 209 4.83 15.77 0.17
CA LYS A 209 4.37 15.73 1.57
C LYS A 209 3.38 16.86 1.89
N GLU A 210 3.55 18.03 1.28
CA GLU A 210 2.57 19.13 1.41
C GLU A 210 1.33 18.87 0.56
N LEU A 211 1.50 18.32 -0.64
CA LEU A 211 0.39 17.88 -1.48
C LEU A 211 -0.49 16.85 -0.76
N PHE A 212 0.12 15.83 -0.14
CA PHE A 212 -0.56 14.85 0.70
C PHE A 212 -1.38 15.52 1.82
N LYS A 213 -0.76 16.42 2.60
CA LYS A 213 -1.44 17.14 3.70
C LYS A 213 -2.62 17.98 3.20
N LEU A 214 -2.47 18.63 2.06
CA LEU A 214 -3.53 19.43 1.45
C LEU A 214 -4.70 18.56 0.99
N ILE A 215 -4.43 17.48 0.25
CA ILE A 215 -5.46 16.53 -0.21
C ILE A 215 -6.20 15.92 0.98
N LEU A 216 -5.48 15.44 2.01
CA LEU A 216 -6.08 14.85 3.20
C LEU A 216 -6.99 15.84 3.93
N THR A 217 -6.53 17.07 4.13
CA THR A 217 -7.34 18.14 4.76
C THR A 217 -8.64 18.37 3.98
N LYS A 218 -8.54 18.50 2.65
CA LYS A 218 -9.71 18.79 1.82
C LYS A 218 -10.65 17.62 1.61
N ALA A 219 -10.14 16.40 1.56
CA ALA A 219 -10.97 15.20 1.56
C ALA A 219 -11.79 15.07 2.86
N LEU A 220 -11.18 15.36 4.02
CA LEU A 220 -11.85 15.35 5.33
C LEU A 220 -12.90 16.47 5.47
N GLU A 221 -12.62 17.65 4.93
CA GLU A 221 -13.61 18.75 4.90
C GLU A 221 -14.83 18.40 4.02
N GLN A 222 -14.60 17.86 2.82
CA GLN A 222 -15.68 17.45 1.91
C GLN A 222 -16.52 16.29 2.49
N ASP A 223 -15.90 15.28 3.12
CA ASP A 223 -16.65 14.22 3.78
C ASP A 223 -17.49 14.77 4.95
N ARG A 224 -16.90 15.54 5.87
CA ARG A 224 -17.62 16.14 7.01
C ARG A 224 -18.85 16.93 6.55
N ASP A 225 -18.73 17.70 5.46
CA ASP A 225 -19.83 18.50 4.94
C ASP A 225 -20.87 17.65 4.18
N PHE A 226 -20.46 16.53 3.56
CA PHE A 226 -21.37 15.51 3.04
C PHE A 226 -22.16 14.80 4.16
N GLN A 227 -21.49 14.36 5.23
CA GLN A 227 -22.13 13.74 6.40
C GLN A 227 -23.10 14.70 7.09
N ARG A 228 -22.76 16.00 7.18
CA ARG A 228 -23.68 17.04 7.67
C ARG A 228 -24.96 17.15 6.85
N ARG A 229 -24.85 17.09 5.50
CA ARG A 229 -26.01 17.14 4.58
C ARG A 229 -26.85 15.85 4.60
N LYS A 230 -26.24 14.70 4.92
CA LYS A 230 -26.94 13.41 5.06
C LYS A 230 -27.77 13.28 6.34
N ARG A 231 -27.51 14.09 7.38
CA ARG A 231 -28.32 14.07 8.61
C ARG A 231 -29.74 14.53 8.27
N PRO A 232 -30.79 13.75 8.56
CA PRO A 232 -32.15 14.23 8.40
C PRO A 232 -32.36 15.44 9.30
N HIS A 233 -33.01 16.48 8.78
CA HIS A 233 -33.54 17.55 9.62
C HIS A 233 -34.56 16.92 10.58
N SER A 234 -34.16 16.71 11.84
CA SER A 234 -35.13 16.48 12.91
C SER A 234 -36.08 17.67 12.90
N LYS A 235 -37.38 17.40 12.71
CA LYS A 235 -38.43 18.41 12.81
C LYS A 235 -38.58 18.78 14.28
N ASP A 236 -37.75 19.69 14.78
CA ASP A 236 -38.00 20.28 16.09
C ASP A 236 -39.03 21.43 15.97
N GLN A 237 -40.27 21.01 15.72
CA GLN A 237 -41.46 21.85 15.79
C GLN A 237 -42.37 21.29 16.90
N SER A 238 -41.77 21.07 18.07
CA SER A 238 -42.40 20.35 19.19
C SER A 238 -42.23 21.00 20.58
N GLU A 239 -41.68 22.22 20.69
CA GLU A 239 -41.59 22.96 21.97
C GLU A 239 -42.34 24.31 21.97
N ARG A 240 -43.60 24.32 21.54
CA ARG A 240 -44.57 25.39 21.88
C ARG A 240 -45.98 24.87 22.12
N LYS A 241 -46.16 24.05 23.17
CA LYS A 241 -47.46 23.84 23.85
C LYS A 241 -47.25 23.13 25.18
N VAL A 242 -48.02 23.55 26.20
CA VAL A 242 -48.01 23.06 27.59
C VAL A 242 -46.69 23.42 28.32
N LYS A 243 -46.65 24.32 29.31
CA LYS A 243 -47.61 24.55 30.41
C LYS A 243 -47.87 26.05 30.67
N VAL A 244 -49.14 26.45 30.69
CA VAL A 244 -49.65 27.51 31.58
C VAL A 244 -50.99 27.02 32.09
N ASN A 245 -51.08 26.67 33.37
CA ASN A 245 -52.33 26.75 34.12
C ASN A 245 -52.09 26.72 35.64
N VAL A 246 -53.09 27.24 36.40
CA VAL A 246 -53.09 27.57 37.84
C VAL A 246 -52.24 28.82 38.12
N GLN A 247 -52.72 29.93 38.69
CA GLN A 247 -54.08 30.43 39.04
C GLN A 247 -54.05 31.99 38.79
N ASP A 248 -55.04 32.87 39.00
CA ASP A 248 -56.30 32.96 39.76
C ASP A 248 -57.17 34.10 39.15
N GLY A 249 -58.44 34.25 39.55
CA GLY A 249 -59.10 35.57 39.59
C GLY A 249 -60.12 35.96 38.49
N GLU A 250 -61.39 35.94 38.90
CA GLU A 250 -62.52 36.80 38.46
C GLU A 250 -63.19 36.62 37.09
N SER A 251 -64.44 37.07 37.07
CA SER A 251 -65.49 36.77 36.08
C SER A 251 -65.46 37.65 34.84
N PHE A 252 -66.06 37.21 33.73
CA PHE A 252 -67.33 37.78 33.21
C PHE A 252 -67.90 36.94 32.05
N GLN A 253 -69.22 37.00 31.86
CA GLN A 253 -69.99 36.13 30.94
C GLN A 253 -69.97 36.59 29.45
N PRO A 254 -70.40 35.73 28.50
CA PRO A 254 -69.97 35.80 27.10
C PRO A 254 -70.89 36.63 26.19
N ARG A 255 -70.44 36.90 24.95
CA ARG A 255 -71.37 37.28 23.87
C ARG A 255 -71.04 36.70 22.49
N SER A 256 -71.98 35.88 22.02
CA SER A 256 -72.17 35.39 20.66
C SER A 256 -72.07 36.49 19.58
N LYS A 257 -71.56 36.13 18.39
CA LYS A 257 -72.33 36.22 17.13
C LYS A 257 -71.70 35.45 15.95
N TYR A 258 -72.59 34.81 15.19
CA TYR A 258 -72.53 34.33 13.80
C TYR A 258 -71.59 35.14 12.86
N ARG A 259 -71.07 34.60 11.74
CA ARG A 259 -71.88 33.98 10.66
C ARG A 259 -71.08 33.14 9.66
N LYS A 260 -71.73 32.06 9.19
CA LYS A 260 -71.37 31.13 8.09
C LYS A 260 -71.66 31.72 6.71
N VAL A 261 -70.77 31.55 5.72
CA VAL A 261 -71.10 31.40 4.27
C VAL A 261 -70.10 30.41 3.63
N GLU A 262 -70.58 29.62 2.67
CA GLU A 262 -69.89 28.48 2.03
C GLU A 262 -69.48 28.76 0.56
N ARG A 263 -68.86 27.73 -0.08
CA ARG A 263 -68.72 27.46 -1.53
C ARG A 263 -67.61 28.23 -2.27
N GLY A 264 -66.96 27.64 -3.27
CA GLY A 264 -67.06 26.27 -3.82
C GLY A 264 -66.11 26.08 -5.02
N GLY A 265 -66.05 24.87 -5.60
CA GLY A 265 -65.31 24.64 -6.86
C GLY A 265 -65.89 25.45 -8.03
N GLY A 266 -65.26 25.59 -9.18
CA GLY A 266 -64.25 24.75 -9.85
C GLY A 266 -64.54 24.79 -11.37
N THR A 267 -63.66 24.24 -12.22
CA THR A 267 -63.67 24.35 -13.71
C THR A 267 -63.50 25.79 -14.27
N VAL A 268 -62.87 26.01 -15.42
CA VAL A 268 -62.28 25.11 -16.44
C VAL A 268 -60.77 25.33 -16.53
#